data_AF-A0A7S1W6E6-F1
#
_entry.id   AF-A0A7S1W6E6-F1
#
_cell.length_a   1.000
_cell.length_b   1.000
_cell.length_c   1.000
_cell.angle_alpha   90.00
_cell.angle_beta   90.00
_cell.angle_gamma   90.00
#
_symmetry.space_group_name_H-M   'P 1'
#
loop_
_entity.id
_entity.type
_entity.pdbx_description
1 polymer ?
#
loop_
_entity_poly.entity_id
_entity_poly.type
_entity_poly.pdbx_seq_one_letter_code
_entity_poly.pdbx_strand_id
1 'polypeptide(L)'
;AFIPHAFTKLGCPRRSLGPYMDTVLENKILTHDAIADLDLSGLRPRAGVFQRKYDPDLAAAILAAVGGGGVVLKLADRQRGCGIVAVEPEDLDRTLKALLVFPEQPSLALSLPHGNNGHLMAEWAVAARKAACLSGL
;
A
#
# COMPACT_ATOMS: atom_id res chain seq x y z
N ALA A 1 29.37 10.16 11.00
CA ALA A 1 28.45 10.17 9.84
C ALA A 1 27.06 9.84 10.33
N PHE A 2 26.02 10.55 9.87
CA PHE A 2 24.65 10.26 10.29
C PHE A 2 24.18 8.94 9.65
N ILE A 3 23.70 8.02 10.48
CA ILE A 3 23.06 6.77 10.04
C ILE A 3 21.57 6.93 10.41
N PRO A 4 20.65 7.00 9.43
CA PRO A 4 19.23 7.19 9.69
C PRO A 4 18.65 6.08 10.58
N HIS A 5 17.62 6.37 11.36
CA HIS A 5 17.17 5.45 12.41
C HIS A 5 16.65 4.11 11.85
N ALA A 6 16.05 4.12 10.66
CA ALA A 6 15.75 2.94 9.86
C ALA A 6 16.94 1.98 9.66
N PHE A 7 18.17 2.49 9.52
CA PHE A 7 19.39 1.67 9.38
C PHE A 7 19.98 1.23 10.71
N THR A 8 19.73 1.96 11.81
CA THR A 8 20.10 1.49 13.16
C THR A 8 19.33 0.23 13.55
N LYS A 9 18.10 0.03 13.02
CA LYS A 9 17.34 -1.23 13.12
C LYS A 9 17.98 -2.39 12.33
N LEU A 10 18.91 -2.11 11.40
CA LEU A 10 19.52 -3.08 10.48
C LEU A 10 20.99 -3.41 10.82
N GLY A 11 21.58 -2.76 11.85
CA GLY A 11 22.77 -3.22 12.59
C GLY A 11 24.12 -3.32 11.86
N CYS A 12 24.19 -3.11 10.54
CA CYS A 12 25.34 -3.52 9.72
C CYS A 12 26.15 -2.37 9.06
N PRO A 13 27.47 -2.54 8.81
CA PRO A 13 28.30 -1.52 8.17
C PRO A 13 28.03 -1.33 6.67
N ARG A 14 28.40 -0.15 6.14
CA ARG A 14 28.18 0.32 4.75
C ARG A 14 28.65 -0.58 3.59
N ARG A 15 29.40 -1.66 3.85
CA ARG A 15 29.91 -2.58 2.79
C ARG A 15 29.09 -3.87 2.64
N SER A 16 28.21 -4.21 3.58
CA SER A 16 27.33 -5.39 3.50
C SER A 16 25.86 -5.03 3.22
N LEU A 17 25.61 -3.81 2.72
CA LEU A 17 24.29 -3.18 2.75
C LEU A 17 23.38 -3.57 1.58
N GLY A 18 23.88 -4.23 0.53
CA GLY A 18 23.10 -4.60 -0.67
C GLY A 18 21.74 -5.25 -0.38
N PRO A 19 21.68 -6.44 0.24
CA PRO A 19 20.41 -7.12 0.55
C PRO A 19 19.47 -6.30 1.46
N TYR A 20 20.03 -5.40 2.28
CA TYR A 20 19.26 -4.51 3.14
C TYR A 20 18.74 -3.28 2.38
N MET A 21 19.46 -2.78 1.38
CA MET A 21 18.96 -1.76 0.44
C MET A 21 17.79 -2.32 -0.36
N ASP A 22 17.94 -3.53 -0.90
CA ASP A 22 16.88 -4.22 -1.64
C ASP A 22 15.63 -4.37 -0.76
N THR A 23 15.78 -4.90 0.46
CA THR A 23 14.68 -5.02 1.45
C THR A 23 13.97 -3.68 1.73
N VAL A 24 14.70 -2.57 1.84
CA VAL A 24 14.12 -1.24 2.08
C VAL A 24 13.41 -0.71 0.84
N LEU A 25 14.01 -0.84 -0.36
CA LEU A 25 13.47 -0.35 -1.62
C LEU A 25 12.21 -1.10 -2.08
N GLU A 26 12.16 -2.41 -1.83
CA GLU A 26 10.99 -3.25 -2.14
C GLU A 26 9.81 -2.96 -1.19
N ASN A 27 10.12 -2.71 0.09
CA ASN A 27 9.14 -2.37 1.11
C ASN A 27 8.85 -0.87 1.15
N LYS A 28 7.75 -0.48 0.49
CA LYS A 28 7.27 0.90 0.39
C LYS A 28 7.12 1.60 1.74
N ILE A 29 6.74 0.86 2.79
CA ILE A 29 6.59 1.41 4.14
C ILE A 29 7.96 1.81 4.68
N LEU A 30 8.94 0.88 4.65
CA LEU A 30 10.30 1.15 5.12
C LEU A 30 10.99 2.25 4.30
N THR A 31 10.75 2.34 2.99
CA THR A 31 11.21 3.47 2.16
C THR A 31 10.56 4.80 2.62
N HIS A 32 9.24 4.81 2.86
CA HIS A 32 8.52 6.03 3.25
C HIS A 32 8.89 6.51 4.65
N ASP A 33 9.11 5.58 5.59
CA ASP A 33 9.64 5.82 6.93
C ASP A 33 11.09 6.32 6.88
N ALA A 34 11.96 5.70 6.08
CA ALA A 34 13.37 6.12 5.98
C ALA A 34 13.54 7.52 5.36
N ILE A 35 12.62 7.94 4.49
CA ILE A 35 12.56 9.32 3.98
C ILE A 35 12.02 10.28 5.06
N ALA A 36 11.14 9.82 5.95
CA ALA A 36 10.67 10.58 7.12
C ALA A 36 11.79 10.83 8.15
N ASP A 37 12.50 9.76 8.54
CA ASP A 37 13.65 9.75 9.47
C ASP A 37 14.79 10.68 9.02
N LEU A 38 14.84 11.02 7.73
CA LEU A 38 15.85 11.87 7.11
C LEU A 38 15.44 13.35 6.99
N ASP A 39 14.27 13.74 7.48
CA ASP A 39 13.63 15.04 7.26
C ASP A 39 13.38 15.38 5.77
N LEU A 40 13.41 14.37 4.91
CA LEU A 40 13.15 14.48 3.48
C LEU A 40 11.66 14.34 3.14
N SER A 41 10.77 14.64 4.10
CA SER A 41 9.32 14.45 3.95
C SER A 41 8.68 15.28 2.83
N GLY A 42 9.35 16.35 2.34
CA GLY A 42 8.93 17.07 1.14
C GLY A 42 9.16 16.32 -0.19
N LEU A 43 9.94 15.23 -0.19
CA LEU A 43 10.24 14.41 -1.36
C LEU A 43 9.34 13.15 -1.49
N ARG A 44 8.44 12.92 -0.54
CA ARG A 44 7.47 11.80 -0.54
C ARG A 44 6.04 12.34 -0.60
N PRO A 45 5.10 11.70 -1.32
CA PRO A 45 3.68 12.02 -1.17
C PRO A 45 3.22 11.69 0.25
N ARG A 46 2.19 12.39 0.75
CA ARG A 46 1.53 12.00 2.00
C ARG A 46 0.88 10.62 1.80
N ALA A 47 1.03 9.72 2.77
CA ALA A 47 0.52 8.36 2.70
C ALA A 47 0.22 7.83 4.11
N GLY A 48 -0.71 6.88 4.20
CA GLY A 48 -0.96 6.08 5.39
C GLY A 48 -1.04 4.60 5.03
N VAL A 49 -0.86 3.73 6.03
CA VAL A 49 -0.94 2.27 5.87
C VAL A 49 -2.14 1.77 6.66
N PHE A 50 -3.05 1.06 5.99
CA PHE A 50 -4.31 0.60 6.55
C PHE A 50 -4.46 -0.92 6.36
N GLN A 51 -5.25 -1.57 7.22
CA GLN A 51 -5.54 -3.00 7.06
C GLN A 51 -6.41 -3.26 5.82
N ARG A 52 -6.23 -4.40 5.16
CA ARG A 52 -7.09 -4.83 4.04
C ARG A 52 -8.41 -5.42 4.54
N LYS A 53 -9.18 -4.60 5.26
CA LYS A 53 -10.52 -4.89 5.80
C LYS A 53 -11.36 -3.63 5.63
N TYR A 54 -12.60 -3.76 5.17
CA TYR A 54 -13.51 -2.61 5.13
C TYR A 54 -13.93 -2.20 6.55
N ASP A 55 -14.05 -0.90 6.76
CA ASP A 55 -14.61 -0.26 7.94
C ASP A 55 -15.31 1.05 7.49
N PRO A 56 -16.48 1.44 8.06
CA PRO A 56 -17.20 2.65 7.66
C PRO A 56 -16.37 3.95 7.71
N ASP A 57 -15.46 4.07 8.66
CA ASP A 57 -14.67 5.30 8.85
C ASP A 57 -13.35 5.29 8.06
N LEU A 58 -13.05 4.19 7.35
CA LEU A 58 -11.78 4.00 6.63
C LEU A 58 -11.53 5.07 5.56
N ALA A 59 -12.56 5.50 4.83
CA ALA A 59 -12.44 6.55 3.82
C ALA A 59 -12.02 7.89 4.44
N ALA A 60 -12.65 8.28 5.55
CA ALA A 60 -12.31 9.49 6.30
C ALA A 60 -10.90 9.41 6.89
N ALA A 61 -10.52 8.25 7.46
CA ALA A 61 -9.18 8.01 7.99
C ALA A 61 -8.07 8.09 6.92
N ILE A 62 -8.33 7.57 5.72
CA ILE A 62 -7.42 7.71 4.57
C ILE A 62 -7.30 9.18 4.16
N LEU A 63 -8.42 9.89 3.96
CA LEU A 63 -8.41 11.30 3.55
C LEU A 63 -7.69 12.20 4.57
N ALA A 64 -7.87 11.95 5.86
CA ALA A 64 -7.14 12.66 6.92
C ALA A 64 -5.62 12.41 6.86
N ALA A 65 -5.19 11.18 6.58
CA ALA A 65 -3.77 10.84 6.49
C ALA A 65 -3.07 11.40 5.23
N VAL A 66 -3.78 11.49 4.10
CA VAL A 66 -3.20 11.95 2.81
C VAL A 66 -3.42 13.44 2.53
N GLY A 67 -4.41 14.07 3.17
CA GLY A 67 -4.70 15.51 3.03
C GLY A 67 -5.88 15.87 2.12
N GLY A 68 -6.87 14.99 1.99
CA GLY A 68 -8.19 15.32 1.43
C GLY A 68 -8.33 15.45 -0.09
N GLY A 69 -7.24 15.43 -0.86
CA GLY A 69 -7.28 15.34 -2.33
C GLY A 69 -7.37 13.90 -2.84
N GLY A 70 -7.46 13.73 -4.17
CA GLY A 70 -7.48 12.43 -4.84
C GLY A 70 -6.34 11.49 -4.43
N VAL A 71 -6.66 10.22 -4.25
CA VAL A 71 -5.81 9.24 -3.54
C VAL A 71 -5.36 8.10 -4.44
N VAL A 72 -4.22 7.49 -4.10
CA VAL A 72 -3.67 6.32 -4.82
C VAL A 72 -3.61 5.12 -3.87
N LEU A 73 -4.56 4.20 -4.02
CA LEU A 73 -4.63 2.94 -3.28
C LEU A 73 -3.65 1.92 -3.89
N LYS A 74 -2.85 1.25 -3.05
CA LYS A 74 -1.86 0.25 -3.48
C LYS A 74 -1.58 -0.79 -2.39
N LEU A 75 -1.36 -2.04 -2.79
CA LEU A 75 -0.94 -3.10 -1.88
C LEU A 75 0.53 -2.88 -1.43
N ALA A 76 0.75 -2.82 -0.11
CA ALA A 76 2.06 -2.49 0.47
C ALA A 76 3.12 -3.57 0.19
N ASP A 77 2.72 -4.84 0.19
CA ASP A 77 3.55 -6.05 0.09
C ASP A 77 3.99 -6.41 -1.34
N ARG A 78 3.59 -5.64 -2.37
CA ARG A 78 3.77 -6.04 -3.78
C ARG A 78 4.60 -5.07 -4.62
N GLN A 79 5.59 -5.58 -5.34
CA GLN A 79 6.50 -4.78 -6.17
C GLN A 79 5.90 -4.43 -7.54
N ARG A 80 5.29 -5.41 -8.23
CA ARG A 80 4.75 -5.23 -9.59
C ARG A 80 3.56 -4.27 -9.56
N GLY A 81 3.47 -3.36 -10.53
CA GLY A 81 2.49 -2.27 -10.57
C GLY A 81 1.01 -2.66 -10.76
N CYS A 82 0.69 -3.96 -10.72
CA CYS A 82 -0.68 -4.46 -10.73
C CYS A 82 -1.38 -4.10 -9.40
N GLY A 83 -2.60 -3.57 -9.48
CA GLY A 83 -3.39 -3.26 -8.28
C GLY A 83 -3.14 -1.90 -7.64
N ILE A 84 -2.70 -0.93 -8.44
CA ILE A 84 -2.79 0.50 -8.13
C ILE A 84 -4.17 1.00 -8.58
N VAL A 85 -4.85 1.80 -7.75
CA VAL A 85 -6.13 2.45 -8.10
C VAL A 85 -6.04 3.93 -7.71
N ALA A 86 -6.23 4.84 -8.67
CA ALA A 86 -6.46 6.25 -8.38
C ALA A 86 -7.97 6.47 -8.14
N VAL A 87 -8.33 7.26 -7.14
CA VAL A 87 -9.73 7.49 -6.74
C VAL A 87 -9.89 8.92 -6.23
N GLU A 88 -10.92 9.63 -6.68
CA GLU A 88 -11.26 10.93 -6.11
C GLU A 88 -11.94 10.80 -4.73
N PRO A 89 -11.89 11.82 -3.86
CA PRO A 89 -12.37 11.73 -2.48
C PRO A 89 -13.82 11.24 -2.34
N GLU A 90 -14.70 11.68 -3.24
CA GLU A 90 -16.12 11.32 -3.30
C GLU A 90 -16.39 9.84 -3.64
N ASP A 91 -15.57 9.23 -4.50
CA ASP A 91 -15.71 7.82 -4.90
C ASP A 91 -14.95 6.87 -3.96
N LEU A 92 -14.23 7.39 -2.96
CA LEU A 92 -13.30 6.59 -2.13
C LEU A 92 -14.00 5.50 -1.31
N ASP A 93 -15.06 5.84 -0.57
CA ASP A 93 -15.83 4.85 0.22
C ASP A 93 -16.45 3.76 -0.67
N ARG A 94 -17.09 4.17 -1.77
CA ARG A 94 -17.67 3.27 -2.78
C ARG A 94 -16.61 2.33 -3.36
N THR A 95 -15.42 2.85 -3.65
CA THR A 95 -14.29 2.08 -4.15
C THR A 95 -13.73 1.13 -3.08
N LEU A 96 -13.60 1.56 -1.83
CA LEU A 96 -13.17 0.71 -0.72
C LEU A 96 -14.16 -0.43 -0.47
N LYS A 97 -15.47 -0.17 -0.52
CA LYS A 97 -16.52 -1.21 -0.50
C LYS A 97 -16.32 -2.22 -1.62
N ALA A 98 -16.16 -1.74 -2.87
CA ALA A 98 -15.96 -2.62 -4.03
C ALA A 98 -14.64 -3.44 -3.99
N LEU A 99 -13.59 -2.93 -3.34
CA LEU A 99 -12.29 -3.60 -3.21
C LEU A 99 -12.19 -4.55 -2.00
N LEU A 100 -12.93 -4.28 -0.92
CA LEU A 100 -12.75 -4.91 0.40
C LEU A 100 -13.97 -5.69 0.90
N VAL A 101 -15.17 -5.42 0.36
CA VAL A 101 -16.44 -6.12 0.69
C VAL A 101 -16.86 -6.99 -0.51
N PHE A 102 -15.92 -7.79 -1.02
CA PHE A 102 -16.27 -8.85 -1.96
C PHE A 102 -17.20 -9.87 -1.26
N PRO A 103 -18.25 -10.38 -1.93
CA PRO A 103 -19.07 -11.45 -1.36
C PRO A 103 -18.21 -12.68 -1.10
N GLU A 104 -18.52 -13.39 -0.03
CA GLU A 104 -17.65 -14.39 0.63
C GLU A 104 -16.91 -15.31 -0.34
N GLN A 105 -15.62 -15.05 -0.54
CA GLN A 105 -14.68 -16.16 -0.65
C GLN A 105 -14.34 -16.63 0.76
N PRO A 106 -14.41 -17.94 1.04
CA PRO A 106 -14.14 -18.47 2.37
C PRO A 106 -12.72 -18.10 2.78
N SER A 107 -12.58 -17.69 4.04
CA SER A 107 -11.36 -17.18 4.68
C SER A 107 -10.06 -17.67 4.03
N LEU A 108 -9.41 -16.78 3.26
CA LEU A 108 -8.05 -16.97 2.76
C LEU A 108 -7.08 -17.01 3.94
N ALA A 109 -6.95 -18.19 4.53
CA ALA A 109 -6.18 -18.43 5.72
C ALA A 109 -4.70 -18.11 5.51
N LEU A 110 -4.05 -17.67 6.58
CA LEU A 110 -2.62 -17.37 6.67
C LEU A 110 -1.77 -18.67 6.65
N SER A 111 -1.99 -19.53 5.64
CA SER A 111 -1.47 -20.90 5.58
C SER A 111 -1.49 -21.48 4.16
N LEU A 112 -0.89 -20.78 3.18
CA LEU A 112 -0.45 -21.40 1.92
C LEU A 112 1.06 -21.19 1.73
N PRO A 113 1.85 -22.26 1.56
CA PRO A 113 3.29 -22.12 1.34
C PRO A 113 3.55 -21.54 -0.05
N HIS A 114 4.40 -20.49 -0.08
CA HIS A 114 5.13 -19.97 -1.23
C HIS A 114 4.64 -20.35 -2.64
N GLY A 115 3.59 -19.68 -3.11
CA GLY A 115 3.51 -19.26 -4.51
C GLY A 115 2.34 -19.75 -5.36
N ASN A 116 1.20 -19.07 -5.25
CA ASN A 116 0.57 -18.57 -6.49
C ASN A 116 -0.20 -17.25 -6.28
N ASN A 117 0.53 -16.14 -6.27
CA ASN A 117 -0.05 -14.80 -6.06
C ASN A 117 -0.77 -14.23 -7.30
N GLY A 118 -0.83 -14.99 -8.41
CA GLY A 118 -1.48 -14.54 -9.65
C GLY A 118 -3.00 -14.41 -9.55
N HIS A 119 -3.65 -15.28 -8.77
CA HIS A 119 -5.12 -15.29 -8.60
C HIS A 119 -5.61 -13.98 -7.98
N LEU A 120 -5.05 -13.62 -6.82
CA LEU A 120 -5.34 -12.37 -6.10
C LEU A 120 -5.08 -11.12 -6.96
N MET A 121 -4.11 -11.19 -7.87
CA MET A 121 -3.83 -10.10 -8.82
C MET A 121 -4.86 -10.03 -9.96
N ALA A 122 -5.35 -11.16 -10.47
CA ALA A 122 -6.45 -11.18 -11.42
C ALA A 122 -7.73 -10.62 -10.78
N GLU A 123 -8.05 -11.04 -9.56
CA GLU A 123 -9.22 -10.60 -8.80
C GLU A 123 -9.15 -9.12 -8.43
N TRP A 124 -8.04 -8.67 -7.84
CA TRP A 124 -7.86 -7.26 -7.49
C TRP A 124 -7.78 -6.36 -8.74
N ALA A 125 -7.23 -6.84 -9.86
CA ALA A 125 -7.31 -6.11 -11.13
C ALA A 125 -8.73 -6.12 -11.72
N VAL A 126 -9.54 -7.17 -11.54
CA VAL A 126 -10.97 -7.15 -11.89
C VAL A 126 -11.74 -6.18 -11.00
N ALA A 127 -11.46 -6.15 -9.69
CA ALA A 127 -12.07 -5.23 -8.74
C ALA A 127 -11.71 -3.77 -9.04
N ALA A 128 -10.42 -3.49 -9.26
CA ALA A 128 -9.93 -2.17 -9.68
C ALA A 128 -10.52 -1.71 -11.01
N ARG A 129 -10.62 -2.59 -12.02
CA ARG A 129 -11.28 -2.27 -13.30
C ARG A 129 -12.78 -2.03 -13.12
N LYS A 130 -13.48 -2.83 -12.29
CA LYS A 130 -14.88 -2.57 -11.95
C LYS A 130 -15.07 -1.21 -11.25
N ALA A 131 -14.22 -0.86 -10.28
CA ALA A 131 -14.26 0.44 -9.62
C ALA A 131 -14.02 1.60 -10.62
N ALA A 132 -12.97 1.51 -11.45
CA ALA A 132 -12.66 2.52 -12.46
C ALA A 132 -13.72 2.64 -13.59
N CYS A 133 -14.52 1.60 -13.83
CA CYS A 133 -15.69 1.67 -14.71
C CYS A 133 -16.95 2.25 -14.02
N LEU A 134 -16.97 2.35 -12.68
CA LEU A 134 -18.09 2.92 -11.91
C LEU A 134 -17.91 4.41 -11.62
N SER A 135 -16.69 4.95 -11.74
CA SER A 135 -16.34 6.38 -11.71
C SER A 135 -16.35 7.03 -13.11
N GLY A 136 -17.10 6.45 -14.05
CA GLY A 136 -17.23 6.90 -15.45
C GLY A 136 -18.70 6.94 -15.92
N LEU A 137 -19.63 7.06 -14.96
CA LEU A 137 -21.08 7.12 -15.10
C LEU A 137 -21.63 8.17 -14.12
#